data_AF-S2XG15-F1
#
_entry.id   AF-S2XG15-F1
#
_cell.length_a   1.000
_cell.length_b   1.000
_cell.length_c   1.000
_cell.angle_alpha   90.00
_cell.angle_beta   90.00
_cell.angle_gamma   90.00
#
_symmetry.space_group_name_H-M   'P 1'
#
loop_
_entity.id
_entity.type
_entity.pdbx_description
1 polymer ?
#
loop_
_entity_poly.entity_id
_entity_poly.type
_entity_poly.pdbx_seq_one_letter_code
_entity_poly.pdbx_strand_id
1 'polypeptide(L)' 'MKDDQKQYENEMVEGFDDVVELGKEMEQISEKNDQDKLNQDHDADIRSDK' A
#
# COMPACT_ATOMS: atom_id res chain seq x y z
N MET A 1 -24.43 -26.84 10.53
CA MET A 1 -23.00 -26.65 10.29
C MET A 1 -22.63 -25.40 11.07
N LYS A 2 -21.85 -25.54 12.15
CA LYS A 2 -21.30 -24.38 12.85
C LYS A 2 -20.11 -23.95 12.00
N ASP A 3 -20.25 -22.85 11.28
CA ASP A 3 -19.09 -22.18 10.72
C ASP A 3 -18.28 -21.69 11.92
N ASP A 4 -17.30 -22.51 12.33
CA ASP A 4 -16.24 -22.08 13.21
C ASP A 4 -15.57 -20.90 12.49
N GLN A 5 -15.72 -19.69 13.03
CA GLN A 5 -15.01 -18.51 12.56
C GLN A 5 -13.53 -18.85 12.59
N LYS A 6 -12.97 -19.20 11.43
CA LYS A 6 -11.55 -19.48 11.26
C LYS A 6 -10.82 -18.16 11.51
N GLN A 7 -10.44 -17.91 12.75
CA GLN A 7 -9.53 -16.85 13.08
C GLN A 7 -8.16 -17.26 12.56
N TYR A 8 -7.70 -16.60 11.51
CA TYR A 8 -6.35 -16.81 11.01
C TYR A 8 -5.42 -16.06 11.95
N GLU A 9 -4.44 -16.74 12.55
CA GLU A 9 -3.54 -16.14 13.57
C GLU A 9 -2.77 -14.89 13.09
N ASN A 10 -2.78 -14.59 11.79
CA ASN A 10 -2.16 -13.41 11.17
C ASN A 10 -3.14 -12.62 10.29
N GLU A 11 -4.44 -12.65 10.61
CA GLU A 11 -5.44 -11.85 9.90
C GLU A 11 -5.12 -10.35 10.05
N MET A 12 -4.97 -9.68 8.92
CA MET A 12 -4.56 -8.25 8.86
C MET A 12 -5.76 -7.29 8.82
N VAL A 13 -6.97 -7.82 8.67
CA VAL A 13 -8.23 -7.07 8.57
C VAL A 13 -9.37 -7.92 9.12
N GLU A 14 -10.22 -7.37 9.97
CA GLU A 14 -11.29 -8.12 10.64
C GLU A 14 -12.60 -8.09 9.83
N GLY A 15 -12.70 -7.21 8.83
CA GLY A 15 -13.88 -7.06 8.01
C GLY A 15 -13.70 -6.19 6.76
N PHE A 16 -14.80 -6.03 6.02
CA PHE A 16 -14.80 -5.22 4.79
C PHE A 16 -14.53 -3.74 5.06
N ASP A 17 -15.00 -3.22 6.19
CA ASP A 17 -14.80 -1.82 6.57
C ASP A 17 -13.30 -1.52 6.75
N ASP A 18 -12.55 -2.42 7.39
CA ASP A 18 -11.10 -2.30 7.56
C ASP A 18 -10.36 -2.34 6.21
N VAL A 19 -10.83 -3.17 5.26
CA VAL A 19 -10.26 -3.22 3.89
C VAL A 19 -10.46 -1.87 3.18
N VAL A 20 -11.63 -1.26 3.34
CA VAL A 20 -11.94 0.05 2.77
C VAL A 20 -11.08 1.15 3.40
N GLU A 21 -10.90 1.12 4.72
CA GLU A 21 -10.04 2.07 5.42
C GLU A 21 -8.58 1.94 4.99
N LEU A 22 -8.05 0.72 4.99
CA LEU A 22 -6.70 0.43 4.51
C LEU A 22 -6.51 0.88 3.05
N GLY A 23 -7.50 0.68 2.18
CA GLY A 23 -7.47 1.13 0.79
C GLY A 23 -7.28 2.65 0.67
N LYS A 24 -7.96 3.44 1.52
CA LYS A 24 -7.84 4.91 1.54
C LYS A 24 -6.47 5.36 2.04
N GLU A 25 -5.94 4.70 3.06
CA GLU A 25 -4.59 5.01 3.57
C GLU A 25 -3.52 4.71 2.49
N MET A 26 -3.66 3.59 1.79
CA MET A 26 -2.75 3.19 0.72
C MET A 26 -2.77 4.17 -0.46
N GLU A 27 -3.94 4.68 -0.84
CA GLU A 27 -4.06 5.71 -1.88
C GLU A 27 -3.30 6.99 -1.50
N GLN A 28 -3.52 7.50 -0.27
CA GLN A 28 -2.81 8.69 0.22
C GLN A 28 -1.29 8.50 0.26
N ILE A 29 -0.83 7.33 0.70
CA ILE A 29 0.61 7.00 0.74
C ILE A 29 1.16 6.89 -0.69
N SER A 30 0.41 6.30 -1.63
CA SER A 30 0.82 6.18 -3.02
C SER A 30 1.00 7.55 -3.67
N GLU A 31 0.02 8.44 -3.52
CA GLU A 31 0.09 9.80 -4.06
C GLU A 31 1.29 10.57 -3.51
N LYS A 32 1.51 10.48 -2.19
CA LYS A 32 2.67 11.10 -1.54
C LYS A 32 3.98 10.51 -2.06
N ASN A 33 4.08 9.19 -2.13
CA ASN A 33 5.29 8.53 -2.63
C ASN A 33 5.60 8.91 -4.07
N ASP A 34 4.60 9.06 -4.93
CA ASP A 34 4.80 9.47 -6.32
C ASP A 34 5.22 10.94 -6.41
N GLN A 35 4.63 11.82 -5.61
CA GLN A 35 5.06 13.20 -5.50
C GLN A 35 6.51 13.32 -4.99
N ASP A 36 6.85 12.56 -3.95
CA ASP A 36 8.20 12.54 -3.38
C ASP A 36 9.23 12.01 -4.39
N LYS A 37 8.91 10.94 -5.12
CA LYS A 37 9.76 10.43 -6.22
C LYS A 37 9.97 11.46 -7.31
N LEU A 38 8.93 12.21 -7.69
CA LEU A 38 9.05 13.28 -8.71
C LEU A 38 9.91 14.45 -8.23
N ASN A 39 9.91 14.73 -6.93
CA ASN A 39 10.68 15.81 -6.33
C ASN A 39 12.13 15.40 -6.00
N GLN A 40 12.49 14.13 -6.17
CA GLN A 40 13.85 13.66 -5.94
C GLN A 40 14.77 14.07 -7.10
N ASP A 41 15.94 14.61 -6.76
CA ASP A 41 17.00 14.85 -7.74
C ASP A 41 17.50 13.51 -8.29
N HIS A 42 17.29 13.29 -9.58
CA HIS A 42 17.74 12.09 -10.26
C HIS A 42 19.14 12.30 -10.82
N ASP A 43 20.09 11.47 -10.37
CA ASP A 43 21.45 11.43 -10.92
C ASP A 43 21.39 11.09 -12.42
N ALA A 44 21.91 12.00 -13.24
CA ALA A 44 21.93 11.86 -14.69
C ALA A 44 22.85 10.73 -15.16
N ASP A 45 23.83 10.32 -14.35
CA ASP A 45 24.76 9.23 -14.69
C ASP A 45 24.16 7.84 -14.44
N ILE A 46 23.02 7.74 -13.74
CA ILE A 46 22.27 6.48 -13.56
C ILE A 46 21.37 6.17 -14.77
N ARG A 47 21.13 7.15 -15.66
CA ARG A 47 20.27 6.94 -16.83
C ARG A 47 20.97 6.04 -17.86
N SER A 48 20.29 4.96 -18.23
CA SER A 48 20.81 3.91 -19.11
C SER A 48 20.63 4.20 -20.60
N ASP A 49 20.04 5.33 -20.99
CA ASP A 49 19.77 5.72 -22.38
C ASP A 49 20.97 6.40 -23.08
N LYS A 50 22.17 6.25 -22.53
CA LYS A 50 23.45 6.70 -23.09
C LYS A 50 24.02 5.72 -24.13
#